data_AF-A0A0H1RF69-F1
#
_entry.id   AF-A0A0H1RF69-F1
#
_cell.length_a   1.000
_cell.length_b   1.000
_cell.length_c   1.000
_cell.angle_alpha   90.00
_cell.angle_beta   90.00
_cell.angle_gamma   90.00
#
_symmetry.space_group_name_H-M   'P 1'
#
loop_
_entity.id
_entity.type
_entity.pdbx_description
1 polymer ?
#
loop_
_entity_poly.entity_id
_entity_poly.type
_entity_poly.pdbx_seq_one_letter_code
_entity_poly.pdbx_strand_id
1 'polypeptide(L)'
;MAHVPAQAQAFPQYFSSFSVDVSPLKAKGLGPFADLVGQAALEQLRRSFADRVDPRGPRFVLVITGIFLTPFPDGGGARWRGRGGGGGGSDGMDGEALAVGPRGQILARHPQHAARDPDTSSLDPDEQGRAVAMAQHYVWWLRRRLG
;
A
#
# COMPACT_ATOMS: atom_id res chain seq x y z
N MET A 1 33.83 -18.96 -2.44
CA MET A 1 32.79 -18.79 -1.40
C MET A 1 31.49 -18.48 -2.11
N ALA A 2 30.54 -19.42 -2.12
CA ALA A 2 29.24 -19.23 -2.76
C ALA A 2 28.36 -18.38 -1.85
N HIS A 3 27.85 -17.25 -2.35
CA HIS A 3 26.85 -16.45 -1.68
C HIS A 3 25.54 -17.26 -1.70
N VAL A 4 25.19 -17.89 -0.59
CA VAL A 4 23.87 -18.50 -0.44
C VAL A 4 22.87 -17.33 -0.44
N PRO A 5 21.90 -17.28 -1.36
CA PRO A 5 20.86 -16.27 -1.29
C PRO A 5 20.10 -16.48 0.02
N ALA A 6 19.91 -15.41 0.80
CA ALA A 6 19.06 -15.46 1.97
C ALA A 6 17.69 -15.97 1.51
N GLN A 7 17.27 -17.14 1.99
CA GLN A 7 15.91 -17.62 1.77
C GLN A 7 14.99 -16.53 2.33
N ALA A 8 14.20 -15.90 1.47
CA ALA A 8 13.19 -14.96 1.91
C ALA A 8 12.28 -15.72 2.88
N GLN A 9 12.37 -15.43 4.18
CA GLN A 9 11.49 -16.03 5.19
C GLN A 9 10.05 -15.84 4.72
N ALA A 10 9.32 -16.95 4.58
CA ALA A 10 7.92 -16.92 4.20
C ALA A 10 7.16 -15.98 5.15
N PHE A 11 6.35 -15.09 4.58
CA PHE A 11 5.58 -14.16 5.39
C PHE A 11 4.57 -14.93 6.25
N PRO A 12 4.46 -14.66 7.57
CA PRO A 12 3.54 -15.38 8.44
C PRO A 12 2.09 -15.31 7.95
N GLN A 13 1.29 -16.33 8.26
CA GLN A 13 -0.13 -16.33 7.90
C GLN A 13 -1.02 -15.71 8.96
N TYR A 14 -0.63 -15.75 10.24
CA TYR A 14 -1.44 -15.26 11.36
C TYR A 14 -0.70 -14.18 12.15
N PHE A 15 -1.46 -13.23 12.70
CA PHE A 15 -0.93 -12.05 13.37
C PHE A 15 -1.67 -11.75 14.67
N SER A 16 -0.96 -11.24 15.67
CA SER A 16 -1.55 -10.84 16.95
C SER A 16 -2.19 -9.45 16.89
N SER A 17 -1.69 -8.57 16.03
CA SER A 17 -2.23 -7.22 15.83
C SER A 17 -1.82 -6.63 14.49
N PHE A 18 -2.50 -5.54 14.12
CA PHE A 18 -2.27 -4.79 12.90
C PHE A 18 -2.03 -3.32 13.22
N SER A 19 -1.01 -2.73 12.60
CA SER A 19 -0.75 -1.30 12.65
C SER A 19 -0.25 -0.79 11.30
N VAL A 20 -0.40 0.51 11.07
CA VAL A 20 0.13 1.19 9.89
C VAL A 20 1.11 2.27 10.36
N ASP A 21 2.31 2.28 9.79
CA ASP A 21 3.29 3.33 9.98
C ASP A 21 3.33 4.23 8.74
N VAL A 22 2.94 5.49 8.94
CA VAL A 22 2.95 6.55 7.92
C VAL A 22 3.99 7.64 8.24
N SER A 23 4.88 7.39 9.22
CA SER A 23 5.96 8.32 9.56
C SER A 23 6.82 8.70 8.35
N PRO A 24 7.11 7.80 7.38
CA PRO A 24 7.81 8.18 6.14
C PRO A 24 7.04 9.21 5.29
N LEU A 25 5.72 9.14 5.21
CA LEU A 25 4.91 10.13 4.50
C LEU A 25 4.89 11.47 5.25
N LYS A 26 4.76 11.42 6.58
CA LYS A 26 4.81 12.63 7.41
C LYS A 26 6.14 13.36 7.28
N ALA A 27 7.26 12.63 7.24
CA ALA A 27 8.59 13.18 7.01
C ALA A 27 8.73 13.86 5.64
N LYS A 28 7.89 13.49 4.66
CA LYS A 28 7.79 14.15 3.34
C LYS A 28 6.86 15.37 3.33
N GLY A 29 6.35 15.79 4.49
CA GLY A 29 5.45 16.95 4.62
C GLY A 29 3.97 16.62 4.44
N LEU A 30 3.58 15.36 4.30
CA LEU A 30 2.19 14.96 4.04
C LEU A 30 1.32 14.86 5.31
N GLY A 31 1.67 15.51 6.42
CA GLY A 31 1.11 15.34 7.78
C GLY A 31 -0.35 14.82 7.87
N PRO A 32 -1.38 15.69 7.81
CA PRO A 32 -2.78 15.27 7.91
C PRO A 32 -3.23 14.30 6.80
N PHE A 33 -2.66 14.43 5.60
CA PHE A 33 -2.96 13.55 4.47
C PHE A 33 -2.46 12.12 4.69
N ALA A 34 -1.30 11.98 5.33
CA ALA A 34 -0.72 10.72 5.75
C ALA A 34 -1.54 10.06 6.86
N ASP A 35 -2.13 10.84 7.76
CA ASP A 35 -3.05 10.32 8.78
C ASP A 35 -4.30 9.72 8.16
N LEU A 36 -4.91 10.41 7.18
CA LEU A 36 -6.05 9.90 6.41
C LEU A 36 -5.72 8.59 5.69
N VAL A 37 -4.58 8.53 5.00
CA VAL A 37 -4.10 7.30 4.34
C VAL A 37 -3.87 6.17 5.35
N GLY A 38 -3.26 6.48 6.49
CA GLY A 38 -2.97 5.51 7.55
C GLY A 38 -4.24 4.92 8.16
N GLN A 39 -5.26 5.74 8.40
CA GLN A 39 -6.55 5.30 8.92
C GLN A 39 -7.27 4.38 7.92
N ALA A 40 -7.37 4.79 6.65
CA ALA A 40 -8.00 3.99 5.60
C ALA A 40 -7.29 2.65 5.39
N ALA A 41 -5.95 2.65 5.37
CA ALA A 41 -5.15 1.43 5.25
C ALA A 41 -5.36 0.51 6.45
N LEU A 42 -5.37 1.04 7.68
CA LEU A 42 -5.53 0.24 8.89
C LEU A 42 -6.91 -0.43 8.95
N GLU A 43 -7.96 0.32 8.61
CA GLU A 43 -9.32 -0.22 8.55
C GLU A 43 -9.40 -1.35 7.52
N GLN A 44 -8.89 -1.13 6.31
CA GLN A 44 -8.89 -2.15 5.28
C GLN A 44 -8.03 -3.37 5.64
N LEU A 45 -6.92 -3.16 6.34
CA LEU A 45 -6.01 -4.23 6.78
C LEU A 45 -6.71 -5.14 7.78
N ARG A 46 -7.39 -4.56 8.78
CA ARG A 46 -8.20 -5.31 9.76
C ARG A 46 -9.31 -6.10 9.08
N ARG A 47 -9.98 -5.52 8.09
CA ARG A 47 -11.05 -6.21 7.31
C ARG A 47 -10.48 -7.35 6.47
N SER A 48 -9.38 -7.12 5.76
CA SER A 48 -8.81 -8.07 4.78
C SER A 48 -8.12 -9.27 5.43
N PHE A 49 -7.67 -9.12 6.68
CA PHE A 49 -6.97 -10.16 7.45
C PHE A 49 -7.74 -10.58 8.71
N ALA A 50 -9.05 -10.34 8.76
CA ALA A 50 -9.89 -10.70 9.90
C ALA A 50 -9.87 -12.22 10.19
N ASP A 51 -9.67 -13.04 9.17
CA ASP A 51 -9.50 -14.49 9.20
C ASP A 51 -8.11 -14.95 9.71
N ARG A 52 -7.21 -14.00 10.01
CA ARG A 52 -5.78 -14.25 10.29
C ARG A 52 -5.33 -13.74 11.64
N VAL A 53 -6.22 -13.71 12.62
CA VAL A 53 -5.92 -13.26 13.98
C VAL A 53 -5.54 -14.44 14.86
N ASP A 54 -4.31 -14.42 15.40
CA ASP A 54 -3.84 -15.33 16.45
C ASP A 54 -3.00 -14.53 17.47
N PRO A 55 -3.40 -14.46 18.76
CA PRO A 55 -2.64 -13.77 19.81
C PRO A 55 -1.18 -14.22 19.95
N ARG A 56 -0.82 -15.42 19.49
CA ARG A 56 0.55 -15.96 19.50
C ARG A 56 1.37 -15.52 18.28
N GLY A 57 0.73 -14.95 17.27
CA GLY A 57 1.36 -14.48 16.04
C GLY A 57 2.19 -13.21 16.24
N PRO A 58 3.08 -12.88 15.29
CA PRO A 58 3.78 -11.59 15.26
C PRO A 58 2.81 -10.44 15.01
N ARG A 59 3.27 -9.21 15.21
CA ARG A 59 2.52 -8.01 14.82
C ARG A 59 2.70 -7.76 13.33
N PHE A 60 1.62 -7.46 12.62
CA PHE A 60 1.67 -6.97 11.25
C PHE A 60 1.83 -5.45 11.28
N VAL A 61 2.93 -4.94 10.72
CA VAL A 61 3.14 -3.50 10.53
C VAL A 61 3.21 -3.21 9.05
N LEU A 62 2.24 -2.46 8.53
CA LEU A 62 2.30 -1.92 7.17
C LEU A 62 3.02 -0.58 7.19
N VAL A 63 4.17 -0.47 6.56
CA VAL A 63 4.89 0.80 6.41
C VAL A 63 4.56 1.38 5.03
N ILE A 64 3.96 2.56 4.97
CA ILE A 64 3.67 3.25 3.71
C ILE A 64 4.76 4.30 3.48
N THR A 65 5.48 4.14 2.37
CA THR A 65 6.65 4.97 2.05
C THR A 65 6.38 5.97 0.94
N GLY A 66 5.38 5.75 0.10
CA GLY A 66 5.02 6.65 -0.99
C GLY A 66 3.54 6.61 -1.33
N ILE A 67 3.00 7.77 -1.71
CA ILE A 67 1.72 7.91 -2.37
C ILE A 67 1.91 8.89 -3.53
N PHE A 68 1.37 8.55 -4.69
CA PHE A 68 1.34 9.39 -5.87
C PHE A 68 -0.08 9.43 -6.39
N LEU A 69 -0.61 10.63 -6.60
CA LEU A 69 -1.89 10.83 -7.28
C LEU A 69 -1.63 11.54 -8.60
N THR A 70 -2.17 11.00 -9.69
CA THR A 70 -1.99 11.68 -10.98
C THR A 70 -2.69 13.05 -10.98
N PRO A 71 -2.07 14.09 -11.59
CA PRO A 71 -2.75 15.35 -11.87
C PRO A 71 -3.70 15.28 -13.08
N PHE A 72 -3.72 14.17 -13.83
CA PHE A 72 -4.53 14.01 -15.04
C PHE A 72 -5.48 12.80 -14.93
N PRO A 73 -6.48 12.84 -14.01
CA PRO A 73 -7.37 11.71 -13.77
C PRO A 73 -8.28 11.39 -14.97
N ASP A 74 -8.56 12.34 -15.87
CA ASP A 74 -9.34 12.11 -17.10
C ASP A 74 -8.52 11.50 -18.26
N GLY A 75 -7.22 11.25 -18.06
CA GLY A 75 -6.31 10.81 -19.11
C GLY A 75 -5.75 11.96 -19.96
N GLY A 76 -4.47 12.29 -19.72
CA GLY A 76 -3.72 13.28 -20.48
C GLY A 76 -3.09 12.69 -21.74
N GLY A 77 -3.90 12.30 -22.72
CA GLY A 77 -3.42 11.79 -23.99
C GLY A 77 -4.40 12.10 -25.10
N ALA A 78 -4.03 13.03 -25.98
CA ALA A 78 -4.81 13.33 -27.17
C ALA A 78 -5.17 12.03 -27.91
N ARG A 79 -6.46 11.87 -28.21
CA ARG A 79 -7.01 10.75 -29.00
C ARG A 79 -6.58 10.87 -30.47
N TRP A 80 -5.29 10.95 -30.76
CA TRP A 80 -4.78 10.82 -32.12
C TRP A 80 -4.70 9.34 -32.46
N ARG A 81 -5.57 8.94 -33.39
CA ARG A 81 -5.54 7.63 -34.06
C ARG A 81 -4.15 7.43 -34.69
N GLY A 82 -3.25 6.76 -33.98
CA GLY A 82 -1.92 6.47 -34.50
C GLY A 82 -1.02 5.79 -33.47
N ARG A 83 -1.06 4.45 -33.44
CA ARG A 83 0.06 3.56 -33.08
C ARG A 83 0.98 4.05 -31.94
N GLY A 84 0.60 3.76 -30.68
CA GLY A 84 1.53 3.71 -29.55
C GLY A 84 1.03 4.36 -28.25
N GLY A 85 0.76 3.52 -27.23
CA GLY A 85 0.76 3.85 -25.79
C GLY A 85 0.11 5.16 -25.34
N GLY A 86 -1.22 5.18 -25.21
CA GLY A 86 -1.95 6.30 -24.61
C GLY A 86 -1.79 6.33 -23.09
N GLY A 87 -0.98 7.27 -22.59
CA GLY A 87 -0.77 7.52 -21.16
C GLY A 87 -1.98 8.17 -20.50
N GLY A 88 -2.79 7.35 -19.82
CA GLY A 88 -3.56 7.80 -18.66
C GLY A 88 -2.62 7.83 -17.44
N GLY A 89 -2.79 8.81 -16.56
CA GLY A 89 -2.03 8.81 -15.31
C GLY A 89 -2.66 7.86 -14.30
N SER A 90 -1.86 7.02 -13.64
CA SER A 90 -2.32 6.13 -12.57
C SER A 90 -1.98 6.71 -11.20
N ASP A 91 -2.83 6.42 -10.22
CA ASP A 91 -2.49 6.58 -8.81
C ASP A 91 -1.59 5.43 -8.38
N GLY A 92 -0.69 5.70 -7.44
CA GLY A 92 0.32 4.76 -6.99
C GLY A 92 0.54 4.83 -5.48
N MET A 93 0.93 3.70 -4.90
CA MET A 93 1.32 3.60 -3.50
C MET A 93 2.44 2.58 -3.34
N ASP A 94 3.44 2.98 -2.55
CA ASP A 94 4.63 2.20 -2.22
C ASP A 94 4.69 1.93 -0.72
N GLY A 95 5.17 0.75 -0.36
CA GLY A 95 5.38 0.39 1.02
C GLY A 95 5.96 -1.00 1.21
N GLU A 96 5.94 -1.46 2.46
CA GLU A 96 6.30 -2.83 2.81
C GLU A 96 5.46 -3.33 3.97
N ALA A 97 5.13 -4.62 3.94
CA ALA A 97 4.58 -5.32 5.10
C ALA A 97 5.73 -5.90 5.94
N LEU A 98 5.64 -5.74 7.25
CA LEU A 98 6.59 -6.28 8.22
C LEU A 98 5.87 -7.23 9.18
N ALA A 99 6.45 -8.41 9.39
CA ALA A 99 6.09 -9.25 10.51
C ALA A 99 7.07 -8.98 11.66
N VAL A 100 6.58 -8.40 12.76
CA VAL A 100 7.42 -7.96 13.88
C VAL A 100 7.20 -8.87 15.08
N GLY A 101 8.28 -9.50 15.53
CA GLY A 101 8.30 -10.38 16.68
C GLY A 101 8.12 -9.64 18.01
N PRO A 102 7.97 -10.39 19.12
CA PRO A 102 7.67 -9.83 20.45
C PRO A 102 8.79 -8.97 21.02
N ARG A 103 10.04 -9.11 20.55
CA ARG A 103 11.19 -8.29 20.96
C ARG A 103 11.47 -7.14 19.99
N GLY A 104 10.55 -6.86 19.06
CA GLY A 104 10.72 -5.84 18.03
C GLY A 104 11.58 -6.25 16.84
N GLN A 105 12.04 -7.50 16.78
CA GLN A 105 12.80 -8.01 15.64
C GLN A 105 11.89 -8.20 14.41
N ILE A 106 12.41 -7.93 13.22
CA ILE A 106 11.68 -8.16 11.97
C ILE A 106 11.90 -9.60 11.54
N LEU A 107 10.82 -10.38 11.52
CA LEU A 107 10.81 -11.81 11.18
C LEU A 107 10.66 -12.04 9.67
N ALA A 108 9.92 -11.17 8.99
CA ALA A 108 9.72 -11.21 7.54
C ALA A 108 9.39 -9.81 7.02
N ARG A 109 9.70 -9.58 5.74
CA ARG A 109 9.42 -8.34 4.99
C ARG A 109 8.78 -8.69 3.66
N HIS A 110 7.86 -7.84 3.20
CA HIS A 110 7.26 -7.94 1.87
C HIS A 110 7.10 -6.55 1.25
N PRO A 111 8.08 -6.08 0.46
CA PRO A 111 7.96 -4.85 -0.32
C PRO A 111 6.83 -4.97 -1.34
N GLN A 112 6.04 -3.92 -1.52
CA GLN A 112 4.97 -3.89 -2.50
C GLN A 112 4.83 -2.50 -3.13
N HIS A 113 4.51 -2.53 -4.42
CA HIS A 113 3.96 -1.42 -5.17
C HIS A 113 2.57 -1.81 -5.68
N ALA A 114 1.63 -0.87 -5.62
CA ALA A 114 0.32 -0.99 -6.26
C ALA A 114 0.00 0.29 -7.02
N ALA A 115 -0.70 0.14 -8.14
CA ALA A 115 -1.21 1.24 -8.95
C ALA A 115 -2.67 0.99 -9.34
N ARG A 116 -3.45 2.05 -9.49
CA ARG A 116 -4.83 1.99 -9.99
C ARG A 116 -5.12 3.18 -10.90
N ASP A 117 -6.05 2.99 -11.83
CA ASP A 117 -6.61 4.11 -12.57
C ASP A 117 -7.53 4.93 -11.64
N PRO A 118 -7.54 6.27 -11.73
CA PRO A 118 -8.45 7.10 -10.95
C PRO A 118 -9.89 6.90 -11.39
N ASP A 119 -10.81 6.79 -10.43
CA ASP A 119 -12.26 6.70 -10.68
C ASP A 119 -12.95 8.08 -10.59
N THR A 120 -12.18 9.17 -10.78
CA THR A 120 -12.62 10.57 -10.61
C THR A 120 -12.34 11.40 -11.86
N SER A 121 -12.93 12.59 -11.97
CA SER A 121 -12.68 13.51 -13.08
C SER A 121 -11.85 14.74 -12.67
N SER A 122 -11.16 15.41 -13.60
CA SER A 122 -10.50 16.70 -13.31
C SER A 122 -11.50 17.82 -13.02
N LEU A 123 -12.76 17.63 -13.45
CA LEU A 123 -13.86 18.55 -13.17
C LEU A 123 -14.47 18.37 -11.76
N ASP A 124 -14.13 17.27 -11.08
CA ASP A 124 -14.57 16.97 -9.72
C ASP A 124 -13.38 16.41 -8.90
N PRO A 125 -12.45 17.29 -8.49
CA PRO A 125 -11.21 16.87 -7.86
C PRO A 125 -11.45 16.37 -6.43
N ASP A 126 -11.31 15.07 -6.22
CA ASP A 126 -11.35 14.44 -4.89
C ASP A 126 -10.06 13.68 -4.58
N GLU A 127 -8.98 14.40 -4.27
CA GLU A 127 -7.70 13.79 -3.91
C GLU A 127 -7.77 12.98 -2.61
N GLN A 128 -8.61 13.40 -1.66
CA GLN A 128 -8.75 12.69 -0.38
C GLN A 128 -9.43 11.33 -0.58
N GLY A 129 -10.57 11.29 -1.28
CA GLY A 129 -11.25 10.04 -1.61
C GLY A 129 -10.40 9.13 -2.49
N ARG A 130 -9.63 9.68 -3.43
CA ARG A 130 -8.66 8.90 -4.22
C ARG A 130 -7.57 8.28 -3.35
N ALA A 131 -7.03 9.04 -2.39
CA ALA A 131 -6.02 8.53 -1.46
C ALA A 131 -6.56 7.40 -0.58
N VAL A 132 -7.78 7.56 -0.05
CA VAL A 132 -8.49 6.51 0.71
C VAL A 132 -8.65 5.26 -0.15
N ALA A 133 -9.18 5.39 -1.36
CA ALA A 133 -9.42 4.27 -2.25
C ALA A 133 -8.11 3.62 -2.73
N MET A 134 -7.03 4.39 -2.91
CA MET A 134 -5.69 3.85 -3.19
C MET A 134 -5.15 3.03 -2.02
N ALA A 135 -5.30 3.52 -0.78
CA ALA A 135 -4.88 2.80 0.42
C ALA A 135 -5.65 1.47 0.57
N GLN A 136 -6.95 1.49 0.32
CA GLN A 136 -7.79 0.29 0.34
C GLN A 136 -7.38 -0.72 -0.76
N HIS A 137 -7.14 -0.22 -1.98
CA HIS A 137 -6.70 -1.02 -3.11
C HIS A 137 -5.34 -1.68 -2.86
N TYR A 138 -4.39 -0.93 -2.30
CA TYR A 138 -3.07 -1.43 -1.94
C TYR A 138 -3.17 -2.62 -0.97
N VAL A 139 -3.98 -2.49 0.10
CA VAL A 139 -4.14 -3.55 1.10
C VAL A 139 -4.87 -4.77 0.52
N TRP A 140 -5.86 -4.56 -0.35
CA TRP A 140 -6.54 -5.67 -1.02
C TRP A 140 -5.57 -6.51 -1.86
N TRP A 141 -4.70 -5.87 -2.63
CA TRP A 141 -3.65 -6.57 -3.38
C TRP A 141 -2.61 -7.22 -2.48
N LEU A 142 -2.26 -6.59 -1.35
CA LEU A 142 -1.35 -7.16 -0.37
C LEU A 142 -1.88 -8.47 0.18
N ARG A 143 -3.17 -8.53 0.54
CA ARG A 143 -3.83 -9.77 0.99
C ARG A 143 -3.74 -10.88 -0.05
N ARG A 144 -3.91 -10.56 -1.33
CA ARG A 144 -3.80 -11.53 -2.44
C ARG A 144 -2.38 -12.03 -2.64
N ARG A 145 -1.37 -11.17 -2.50
CA ARG A 145 0.05 -11.56 -2.65
C ARG A 145 0.57 -12.39 -1.49
N LEU A 146 0.10 -12.10 -0.28
CA LEU A 146 0.50 -12.83 0.92
C LEU A 146 -0.22 -14.18 1.06
N GLY A 147 -1.22 -14.46 0.20
CA GLY A 147 -1.88 -15.76 0.03
C GLY A 147 -2.76 -16.13 1.19
#